data_AF-A0A8C7YIT7-F1
#
_entry.id   AF-A0A8C7YIT7-F1
#
_cell.length_a   1.000
_cell.length_b   1.000
_cell.length_c   1.000
_cell.angle_alpha   90.00
_cell.angle_beta   90.00
_cell.angle_gamma   90.00
#
_symmetry.space_group_name_H-M   'P 1'
#
loop_
_entity.id
_entity.type
_entity.pdbx_description
1 polymer ?
#
loop_
_entity_poly.entity_id
_entity_poly.type
_entity_poly.pdbx_seq_one_letter_code
_entity_poly.pdbx_strand_id
1 'polypeptide(L)'
;TGLLEPILAAYGRRQGDNLDSSPISEAFKRFGISHQDRSLLVVVVHSRDDSEVLSHIAVRVDGQEVPVEEFSSFSDPAKIRKLYKVSPQEEESGGLLDAVVCRMATKDVM
;
A
#
# COMPACT_ATOMS: atom_id res chain seq x y z
N THR A 1 3.32 -12.38 15.68
CA THR A 1 2.06 -13.05 15.31
C THR A 1 0.83 -12.15 15.29
N GLY A 2 0.90 -10.86 15.70
CA GLY A 2 -0.30 -9.99 15.84
C GLY A 2 -0.67 -9.07 14.67
N LEU A 3 0.01 -9.14 13.51
CA LEU A 3 -0.26 -8.26 12.35
C LEU A 3 -0.99 -8.95 11.18
N LEU A 4 -1.13 -10.27 11.20
CA LEU A 4 -1.83 -11.03 10.15
C LEU A 4 -3.32 -11.17 10.43
N GLU A 5 -3.73 -11.16 11.71
CA GLU A 5 -5.12 -11.24 12.14
C GLU A 5 -6.02 -10.13 11.56
N PRO A 6 -5.62 -8.84 11.53
CA PRO A 6 -6.46 -7.80 10.95
C PRO A 6 -6.66 -7.96 9.43
N ILE A 7 -5.64 -8.49 8.74
CA ILE A 7 -5.65 -8.68 7.27
C ILE A 7 -6.51 -9.89 6.89
N LEU A 8 -6.40 -10.99 7.65
CA LEU A 8 -7.26 -12.17 7.49
C LEU A 8 -8.72 -11.89 7.89
N ALA A 9 -8.95 -11.08 8.92
CA ALA A 9 -10.30 -10.67 9.33
C ALA A 9 -11.01 -9.82 8.26
N ALA A 10 -10.26 -9.06 7.45
CA ALA A 10 -10.78 -8.33 6.30
C ALA A 10 -11.14 -9.25 5.13
N TYR A 11 -10.39 -10.33 4.92
CA TYR A 11 -10.65 -11.31 3.86
C TYR A 11 -11.80 -12.28 4.21
N GLY A 12 -11.97 -12.60 5.51
CA GLY A 12 -12.93 -13.60 6.00
C GLY A 12 -14.35 -13.10 6.32
N ARG A 13 -14.59 -11.78 6.43
CA ARG A 13 -15.96 -11.25 6.66
C ARG A 13 -16.63 -10.83 5.36
N ARG A 14 -17.03 -11.83 4.57
CA ARG A 14 -18.05 -11.67 3.53
C ARG A 14 -19.34 -12.38 3.96
N GLN A 15 -20.31 -11.60 4.43
CA GLN A 15 -21.74 -11.75 4.13
C GLN A 15 -22.50 -10.64 4.87
N GLY A 16 -23.02 -9.64 4.15
CA GLY A 16 -24.15 -8.85 4.63
C GLY A 16 -24.11 -7.33 4.46
N ASP A 17 -22.95 -6.68 4.41
CA ASP A 17 -22.89 -5.22 4.54
C ASP A 17 -22.48 -4.49 3.25
N ASN A 18 -23.15 -3.36 2.99
CA ASN A 18 -22.95 -2.47 1.83
C ASN A 18 -21.46 -2.10 1.70
N LEU A 19 -20.82 -2.55 0.61
CA LEU A 19 -19.35 -2.63 0.46
C LEU A 19 -18.63 -1.29 0.22
N ASP A 20 -19.39 -0.22 -0.04
CA ASP A 20 -18.86 0.96 -0.71
C ASP A 20 -18.12 1.95 0.20
N SER A 21 -18.22 1.84 1.52
CA SER A 21 -17.68 2.83 2.47
C SER A 21 -16.89 2.28 3.65
N SER A 22 -16.53 0.98 3.65
CA SER A 22 -15.69 0.44 4.73
C SER A 22 -14.30 1.10 4.73
N PRO A 23 -13.64 1.28 5.90
CA PRO A 23 -12.27 1.79 5.94
C PRO A 23 -11.29 0.97 5.08
N ILE A 24 -11.54 -0.35 4.96
CA ILE A 24 -10.76 -1.25 4.10
C ILE A 24 -10.98 -0.90 2.62
N SER A 25 -12.23 -0.71 2.19
CA SER A 25 -12.58 -0.31 0.82
C SER A 25 -11.95 1.05 0.49
N GLU A 26 -12.01 2.00 1.40
CA GLU A 26 -11.41 3.33 1.24
C GLU A 26 -9.87 3.28 1.16
N ALA A 27 -9.23 2.38 1.89
CA ALA A 27 -7.79 2.15 1.77
C ALA A 27 -7.44 1.59 0.38
N PHE A 28 -8.20 0.63 -0.15
CA PHE A 28 -7.97 0.12 -1.51
C PHE A 28 -8.23 1.17 -2.60
N LYS A 29 -9.20 2.07 -2.42
CA LYS A 29 -9.41 3.19 -3.36
C LYS A 29 -8.26 4.20 -3.34
N ARG A 30 -7.61 4.39 -2.18
CA ARG A 30 -6.51 5.35 -2.01
C ARG A 30 -5.13 4.81 -2.38
N PHE A 31 -4.85 3.56 -2.00
CA PHE A 31 -3.53 2.93 -2.14
C PHE A 31 -3.50 1.81 -3.19
N GLY A 32 -4.66 1.34 -3.64
CA GLY A 32 -4.77 0.42 -4.76
C GLY A 32 -4.65 1.16 -6.09
N ILE A 33 -4.69 0.37 -7.17
CA ILE A 33 -4.46 0.85 -8.53
C ILE A 33 -5.71 1.51 -9.12
N SER A 34 -5.49 2.52 -9.94
CA SER A 34 -6.49 3.22 -10.74
C SER A 34 -6.21 3.06 -12.23
N HIS A 35 -7.23 3.21 -13.07
CA HIS A 35 -7.07 3.21 -14.54
C HIS A 35 -6.17 4.33 -15.07
N GLN A 36 -5.87 5.34 -14.24
CA GLN A 36 -5.02 6.47 -14.61
C GLN A 36 -3.55 6.25 -14.26
N ASP A 37 -3.24 5.20 -13.49
CA ASP A 37 -1.87 4.93 -13.04
C ASP A 37 -1.03 4.37 -14.18
N ARG A 38 0.22 4.86 -14.26
CA ARG A 38 1.21 4.44 -15.27
C ARG A 38 2.38 3.65 -14.69
N SER A 39 2.40 3.50 -13.38
CA SER A 39 3.44 2.80 -12.63
C SER A 39 2.75 2.01 -11.52
N LEU A 40 3.20 0.78 -11.31
CA LEU A 40 2.54 -0.19 -10.43
C LEU A 40 3.60 -0.81 -9.53
N LEU A 41 3.31 -0.91 -8.23
CA LEU A 41 4.10 -1.71 -7.30
C LEU A 41 3.34 -3.00 -7.02
N VAL A 42 3.92 -4.14 -7.37
CA VAL A 42 3.32 -5.45 -7.09
C VAL A 42 4.05 -6.08 -5.92
N VAL A 43 3.32 -6.32 -4.82
CA VAL A 43 3.85 -6.95 -3.60
C VAL A 43 3.19 -8.31 -3.44
N VAL A 44 4.01 -9.36 -3.36
CA VAL A 44 3.55 -10.74 -3.20
C VAL A 44 4.18 -11.33 -1.95
N VAL A 45 3.36 -11.76 -1.01
CA VAL A 45 3.82 -12.54 0.15
C VAL A 45 3.65 -14.01 -0.20
N HIS A 46 4.76 -14.70 -0.47
CA HIS A 46 4.76 -16.11 -0.85
C HIS A 46 5.76 -16.92 -0.02
N SER A 47 5.59 -18.25 0.00
CA SER A 47 6.56 -19.15 0.62
C SER A 47 7.77 -19.34 -0.30
N ARG A 48 8.92 -19.71 0.24
CA ARG A 48 10.20 -19.75 -0.50
C ARG A 48 10.15 -20.64 -1.76
N ASP A 49 9.25 -21.60 -1.81
CA ASP A 49 9.17 -22.62 -2.85
C ASP A 49 8.23 -22.23 -4.02
N ASP A 50 7.54 -21.09 -3.94
CA ASP A 50 6.49 -20.67 -4.89
C ASP A 50 7.02 -19.77 -6.04
N SER A 51 8.11 -20.15 -6.72
CA SER A 51 8.69 -19.33 -7.80
C SER A 51 7.77 -19.17 -9.03
N GLU A 52 6.83 -20.09 -9.23
CA GLU A 52 5.86 -20.03 -10.34
C GLU A 52 4.90 -18.85 -10.20
N VAL A 53 4.58 -18.44 -8.98
CA VAL A 53 3.63 -17.35 -8.70
C VAL A 53 4.11 -16.01 -9.29
N LEU A 54 5.40 -15.70 -9.15
CA LEU A 54 5.98 -14.47 -9.68
C LEU A 54 5.91 -14.42 -11.21
N SER A 55 6.22 -15.55 -11.85
CA SER A 55 6.18 -15.70 -13.31
C SER A 55 4.76 -15.47 -13.86
N HIS A 56 3.74 -16.02 -13.19
CA HIS A 56 2.35 -15.82 -13.57
C HIS A 56 1.84 -14.40 -13.37
N ILE A 57 2.42 -13.66 -12.43
CA ILE A 57 2.04 -12.26 -12.17
C ILE A 57 2.65 -11.34 -13.21
N ALA A 58 3.92 -11.54 -13.57
CA ALA A 58 4.61 -10.74 -14.58
C ALA A 58 3.87 -10.75 -15.93
N VAL A 59 3.36 -11.91 -16.37
CA VAL A 59 2.60 -12.05 -17.63
C VAL A 59 1.26 -11.29 -17.64
N ARG A 60 0.73 -10.89 -16.47
CA ARG A 60 -0.53 -10.12 -16.38
C ARG A 60 -0.33 -8.61 -16.46
N VAL A 61 0.90 -8.14 -16.36
CA VAL A 61 1.22 -6.71 -16.40
C VAL A 61 1.72 -6.36 -17.79
N ASP A 62 0.95 -5.57 -18.52
CA ASP A 62 1.40 -4.96 -19.77
C ASP A 62 2.24 -3.72 -19.45
N GLY A 63 3.55 -3.91 -19.35
CA GLY A 63 4.48 -2.86 -18.97
C GLY A 63 5.92 -3.32 -18.91
N GLN A 64 6.79 -2.42 -18.45
CA GLN A 64 8.20 -2.69 -18.26
C GLN A 64 8.50 -2.82 -16.77
N GLU A 65 9.07 -3.96 -16.37
CA GLU A 65 9.64 -4.12 -15.03
C GLU A 65 10.90 -3.27 -14.89
N VAL A 66 11.02 -2.59 -13.75
CA VAL A 66 12.17 -1.73 -13.42
C VAL A 66 12.77 -2.15 -12.07
N PRO A 67 14.08 -1.96 -11.86
CA PRO A 67 14.72 -2.20 -10.58
C PRO A 67 14.04 -1.44 -9.43
N VAL A 68 13.99 -2.05 -8.25
CA VAL A 68 13.33 -1.46 -7.07
C VAL A 68 14.04 -0.19 -6.59
N GLU A 69 15.33 -0.03 -6.91
CA GLU A 69 16.13 1.15 -6.62
C GLU A 69 15.57 2.40 -7.30
N GLU A 70 14.86 2.24 -8.42
CA GLU A 70 14.21 3.35 -9.13
C GLU A 70 12.90 3.79 -8.45
N PHE A 71 12.39 3.05 -7.47
CA PHE A 71 11.09 3.31 -6.80
C PHE A 71 10.95 4.76 -6.29
N SER A 72 12.03 5.35 -5.79
CA SER A 72 12.01 6.74 -5.31
C SER A 72 11.66 7.75 -6.40
N SER A 73 11.96 7.46 -7.68
CA SER A 73 11.63 8.34 -8.81
C SER A 73 10.14 8.35 -9.17
N PHE A 74 9.38 7.34 -8.72
CA PHE A 74 7.94 7.26 -8.89
C PHE A 74 7.17 7.87 -7.71
N SER A 75 7.88 8.22 -6.64
CA SER A 75 7.28 8.77 -5.41
C SER A 75 7.04 10.28 -5.53
N ASP A 76 5.92 10.74 -4.97
CA ASP A 76 5.58 12.17 -4.87
C ASP A 76 5.54 12.59 -3.39
N PRO A 77 6.63 13.14 -2.83
CA PRO A 77 6.69 13.52 -1.43
C PRO A 77 5.62 14.55 -1.02
N ALA A 78 5.18 15.41 -1.94
CA ALA A 78 4.13 16.38 -1.64
C ALA A 78 2.77 15.70 -1.49
N LYS A 79 2.44 14.73 -2.35
CA LYS A 79 1.24 13.90 -2.19
C LYS A 79 1.30 13.05 -0.93
N ILE A 80 2.46 12.47 -0.60
CA ILE A 80 2.64 11.66 0.62
C ILE A 80 2.38 12.51 1.87
N ARG A 81 2.99 13.70 1.97
CA ARG A 81 2.73 14.64 3.08
C ARG A 81 1.25 14.97 3.23
N LYS A 82 0.58 15.27 2.11
CA LYS A 82 -0.85 15.58 2.10
C LYS A 82 -1.70 14.39 2.53
N LEU A 83 -1.39 13.19 2.07
CA LEU A 83 -2.14 11.98 2.35
C LEU A 83 -2.06 11.59 3.83
N TYR A 84 -0.85 11.60 4.39
CA TYR A 84 -0.58 11.27 5.80
C TYR A 84 -0.73 12.46 6.75
N LYS A 85 -1.14 13.62 6.23
CA LYS A 85 -1.32 14.88 6.99
C LYS A 85 -0.08 15.24 7.82
N VAL A 86 1.11 15.01 7.25
CA VAL A 86 2.39 15.26 7.92
C VAL A 86 2.60 16.76 8.04
N SER A 87 2.85 17.22 9.26
CA SER A 87 3.14 18.63 9.51
C SER A 87 4.63 18.95 9.31
N PRO A 88 5.01 20.20 9.00
CA PRO A 88 6.42 20.58 8.89
C PRO A 88 7.23 20.31 10.16
N GLN A 89 6.62 20.51 11.33
CA GLN A 89 7.25 20.29 12.64
C GLN A 89 7.54 18.80 12.92
N GLU A 90 6.61 17.93 12.51
CA GLU A 90 6.77 16.48 12.58
C GLU A 90 7.90 16.00 11.67
N GLU A 91 7.94 16.50 10.43
CA GLU A 91 9.00 16.18 9.46
C GLU A 91 10.37 16.71 9.89
N GLU A 92 10.45 17.86 10.56
CA GLU A 92 11.71 18.40 11.09
C GLU A 92 12.29 17.52 12.21
N SER A 93 11.44 16.82 12.97
CA SER A 93 11.85 16.04 14.13
C SER A 93 12.41 14.65 13.77
N GLY A 94 11.86 13.98 12.76
CA GLY A 94 12.24 12.61 12.37
C GLY A 94 12.23 12.32 10.86
N GLY A 95 11.90 13.32 10.04
CA GLY A 95 11.75 13.15 8.60
C GLY A 95 10.41 12.54 8.18
N LEU A 96 10.19 12.50 6.87
CA LEU A 96 8.93 12.05 6.27
C LEU A 96 8.65 10.57 6.52
N LEU A 97 9.69 9.73 6.52
CA LEU A 97 9.56 8.29 6.71
C LEU A 97 9.01 7.97 8.10
N ASP A 98 9.61 8.54 9.15
CA ASP A 98 9.20 8.29 10.53
C ASP A 98 7.76 8.75 10.78
N ALA A 99 7.39 9.92 10.25
CA ALA A 99 6.02 10.44 10.31
C ALA A 99 5.01 9.43 9.71
N VAL A 100 5.28 8.93 8.50
CA VAL A 100 4.43 7.95 7.81
C VAL A 100 4.33 6.64 8.60
N VAL A 101 5.45 6.12 9.08
CA VAL A 101 5.51 4.87 9.86
C VAL A 101 4.72 5.01 11.16
N CYS A 102 4.85 6.14 11.87
CA CYS A 102 4.10 6.42 13.09
C CYS A 102 2.59 6.45 12.84
N ARG A 103 2.15 7.11 11.77
CA ARG A 103 0.71 7.17 11.40
C ARG A 103 0.15 5.80 11.04
N MET A 104 0.93 4.99 10.31
CA MET A 104 0.54 3.59 10.02
C MET A 104 0.40 2.75 11.30
N ALA A 105 1.38 2.85 12.20
CA ALA A 105 1.40 2.07 13.45
C ALA A 105 0.24 2.43 14.38
N THR A 106 -0.11 3.71 14.45
CA THR A 106 -1.23 4.22 15.27
C THR A 106 -2.59 4.04 14.61
N LYS A 107 -2.64 3.55 13.35
CA LYS A 107 -3.84 3.49 12.50
C LYS A 107 -4.50 4.86 12.30
N ASP A 108 -3.75 5.93 12.48
CA ASP A 108 -4.18 7.32 12.37
C ASP A 108 -4.07 7.83 10.91
N VAL A 109 -4.54 7.00 9.98
CA VAL A 109 -4.58 7.27 8.51
C VAL A 109 -6.00 7.03 7.97
N MET A 110 -7.00 6.92 8.84
CA MET A 110 -8.38 6.60 8.49
C MET A 110 -9.34 7.66 9.00
#